data_AF-A6FBG2-F1
#
_entry.id   AF-A6FBG2-F1
#
_cell.length_a   1.000
_cell.length_b   1.000
_cell.length_c   1.000
_cell.angle_alpha   90.00
_cell.angle_beta   90.00
_cell.angle_gamma   90.00
#
_symmetry.space_group_name_H-M   'P 1'
#
loop_
_entity.id
_entity.type
_entity.pdbx_description
1 polymer ?
#
loop_
_entity_poly.entity_id
_entity_poly.type
_entity_poly.pdbx_seq_one_letter_code
_entity_poly.pdbx_strand_id
1 'polypeptide(L)'
;MKKQQQGFTLIELMIVIAIIAILAGIGVPSYQAYMAQARFVEVTNTAALPTEQVNKCFQTTNRTPEVCAGQVAAIVSGAFNTDVITSVTAAGVNADNTVTITTLTTDDAFNGVTHVMVGTNNNGIVTWALDETTSTCVAAALC
;
A
#
# COMPACT_ATOMS: atom_id res chain seq x y z
N MET A 1 28.55 17.53 -56.70
CA MET A 1 27.88 18.58 -55.90
C MET A 1 27.89 18.16 -54.44
N LYS A 2 28.64 18.84 -53.56
CA LYS A 2 28.61 18.57 -52.11
C LYS A 2 27.30 19.14 -51.56
N LYS A 3 26.40 18.29 -51.03
CA LYS A 3 25.27 18.75 -50.24
C LYS A 3 25.83 19.50 -49.03
N GLN A 4 25.53 20.79 -48.92
CA GLN A 4 25.77 21.57 -47.71
C GLN A 4 24.92 20.94 -46.59
N GLN A 5 25.57 20.48 -45.53
CA GLN A 5 24.89 19.87 -44.39
C GLN A 5 24.25 21.00 -43.58
N GLN A 6 22.94 21.16 -43.68
CA GLN A 6 22.18 22.12 -42.89
C GLN A 6 22.15 21.61 -41.44
N GLY A 7 22.88 22.29 -40.56
CA GLY A 7 22.86 22.02 -39.12
C GLY A 7 21.60 22.57 -38.46
N PHE A 8 21.25 22.01 -37.29
CA PHE A 8 20.20 22.55 -36.42
C PHE A 8 20.55 23.97 -35.96
N THR A 9 19.55 24.83 -35.89
CA THR A 9 19.71 26.17 -35.32
C THR A 9 19.65 26.13 -33.79
N LEU A 10 20.36 27.05 -33.14
CA LEU A 10 20.34 27.18 -31.69
C LEU A 10 18.91 27.52 -31.20
N ILE A 11 18.14 28.27 -32.00
CA ILE A 11 16.75 28.62 -31.67
C ILE A 11 15.83 27.40 -31.72
N GLU A 12 16.00 26.47 -32.67
CA GLU A 12 15.24 25.21 -32.69
C GLU A 12 15.53 24.38 -31.45
N LEU A 13 16.79 24.29 -31.04
CA LEU A 13 17.17 23.57 -29.83
C LEU A 13 16.54 24.19 -28.57
N MET A 14 16.54 25.52 -28.46
CA MET A 14 15.93 26.22 -27.31
C MET A 14 14.42 26.00 -27.21
N ILE A 15 13.70 25.99 -28.35
CA ILE A 15 12.25 25.73 -28.36
C ILE A 15 11.96 24.30 -27.92
N VAL A 16 12.75 23.32 -28.39
CA VAL A 16 12.58 21.91 -27.99
C VAL A 16 12.80 21.74 -26.49
N ILE A 17 13.83 22.36 -25.92
CA ILE A 17 14.11 22.30 -24.48
C ILE A 17 12.95 22.93 -23.68
N ALA A 18 12.41 24.07 -24.15
CA ALA A 18 11.29 24.72 -23.49
C ALA A 18 10.04 23.82 -23.43
N ILE A 19 9.73 23.11 -24.53
CA ILE A 19 8.60 22.17 -24.57
C ILE A 19 8.85 20.98 -23.64
N ILE A 20 10.05 20.40 -23.67
CA ILE A 20 10.42 19.28 -22.78
C ILE A 20 10.32 19.69 -21.31
N ALA A 21 10.75 20.90 -20.95
CA ALA A 21 10.66 21.41 -19.58
C ALA A 21 9.20 21.48 -19.08
N ILE A 22 8.28 21.97 -19.92
CA ILE A 22 6.85 22.03 -19.59
C ILE A 22 6.27 20.63 -19.41
N LEU A 23 6.56 19.72 -20.36
CA LEU A 23 6.06 18.34 -20.30
C LEU A 23 6.63 17.58 -19.09
N ALA A 24 7.91 17.75 -18.79
CA ALA A 24 8.56 17.11 -17.64
C ALA A 24 7.96 17.60 -16.31
N GLY A 25 7.62 18.89 -16.20
CA GLY A 25 7.00 19.45 -15.01
C GLY A 25 5.67 18.80 -14.62
N ILE A 26 4.90 18.32 -15.60
CA ILE A 26 3.62 17.62 -15.38
C ILE A 26 3.84 16.09 -15.34
N GLY A 27 4.68 15.58 -16.25
CA GLY A 27 4.87 14.14 -16.45
C GLY A 27 5.61 13.45 -15.31
N VAL A 28 6.66 14.07 -14.76
CA VAL A 28 7.45 13.49 -13.66
C VAL A 28 6.62 13.25 -12.40
N PRO A 29 5.89 14.23 -11.83
CA PRO A 29 5.11 13.99 -10.62
C PRO A 29 3.98 12.97 -10.86
N SER A 30 3.34 13.00 -12.03
CA SER A 30 2.30 12.02 -12.38
C SER A 30 2.86 10.59 -12.48
N TYR A 31 4.05 10.43 -13.06
CA TYR A 31 4.70 9.12 -13.17
C TYR A 31 5.12 8.58 -11.80
N GLN A 32 5.64 9.45 -10.93
CA GLN A 32 5.98 9.08 -9.55
C GLN A 32 4.76 8.60 -8.76
N ALA A 33 3.63 9.32 -8.85
CA ALA A 33 2.38 8.91 -8.20
C ALA A 33 1.88 7.56 -8.72
N TYR A 34 1.93 7.32 -10.04
CA TYR A 34 1.56 6.03 -10.62
C TYR A 34 2.47 4.89 -10.15
N MET A 35 3.79 5.12 -10.08
CA MET A 35 4.73 4.14 -9.55
C MET A 35 4.48 3.84 -8.06
N ALA A 36 4.12 4.85 -7.27
CA ALA A 36 3.75 4.67 -5.87
C ALA A 36 2.49 3.78 -5.74
N GLN A 37 1.44 4.04 -6.51
CA GLN A 37 0.23 3.20 -6.53
C GLN A 37 0.54 1.76 -6.97
N ALA A 38 1.36 1.59 -8.01
CA ALA A 38 1.74 0.26 -8.50
C ALA A 38 2.50 -0.55 -7.44
N ARG A 39 3.39 0.10 -6.69
CA ARG A 39 4.12 -0.52 -5.57
C ARG A 39 3.20 -0.78 -4.36
N PHE A 40 2.21 0.09 -4.11
CA PHE A 40 1.26 -0.08 -3.01
C PHE A 40 0.37 -1.34 -3.15
N VAL A 41 0.26 -1.91 -4.35
CA VAL A 41 -0.38 -3.23 -4.56
C VAL A 41 0.28 -4.33 -3.72
N GLU A 42 1.58 -4.22 -3.41
CA GLU A 42 2.24 -5.15 -2.49
C GLU A 42 1.67 -5.09 -1.07
N VAL A 43 1.34 -3.89 -0.59
CA VAL A 43 0.77 -3.64 0.75
C VAL A 43 -0.60 -4.29 0.86
N THR A 44 -1.45 -4.10 -0.15
CA THR A 44 -2.80 -4.68 -0.17
C THR A 44 -2.77 -6.20 -0.28
N ASN A 45 -1.87 -6.75 -1.12
CA ASN A 45 -1.68 -8.19 -1.24
C ASN A 45 -1.13 -8.82 0.05
N THR A 46 -0.23 -8.13 0.75
CA THR A 46 0.35 -8.62 2.00
C THR A 46 -0.70 -8.77 3.10
N ALA A 47 -1.75 -7.93 3.10
CA ALA A 47 -2.86 -8.06 4.03
C ALA A 47 -3.73 -9.32 3.77
N ALA A 48 -3.64 -9.97 2.61
CA ALA A 48 -4.47 -11.15 2.30
C ALA A 48 -4.11 -12.38 3.15
N LEU A 49 -2.82 -12.60 3.44
CA LEU A 49 -2.38 -13.74 4.25
C LEU A 49 -2.84 -13.66 5.72
N PRO A 50 -2.62 -12.57 6.48
CA PRO A 50 -3.10 -12.48 7.84
C PRO A 50 -4.63 -12.53 7.94
N THR A 51 -5.36 -11.92 7.00
CA THR A 51 -6.83 -11.97 6.97
C THR A 51 -7.35 -13.39 6.76
N GLU A 52 -6.75 -14.16 5.86
CA GLU A 52 -7.01 -15.60 5.66
C GLU A 52 -6.77 -16.41 6.95
N GLN A 53 -5.68 -16.13 7.69
CA GLN A 53 -5.39 -16.84 8.95
C GLN A 53 -6.41 -16.51 10.05
N VAL A 54 -6.87 -15.26 10.14
CA VAL A 54 -7.96 -14.88 11.04
C VAL A 54 -9.25 -15.64 10.67
N ASN A 55 -9.58 -15.72 9.37
CA ASN A 55 -10.75 -16.46 8.90
C ASN A 55 -10.69 -17.94 9.33
N LYS A 56 -9.52 -18.58 9.16
CA LYS A 56 -9.29 -19.97 9.59
C LYS A 56 -9.42 -20.13 11.10
N CYS A 57 -8.91 -19.18 11.88
CA CYS A 57 -9.02 -19.22 13.33
C CYS A 57 -10.48 -19.25 13.81
N PHE A 58 -11.31 -18.35 13.27
CA PHE A 58 -12.73 -18.31 13.61
C PHE A 58 -13.52 -19.54 13.15
N GLN A 59 -13.19 -20.10 11.98
CA GLN A 59 -13.89 -21.28 11.45
C GLN A 59 -13.55 -22.58 12.17
N THR A 60 -12.36 -22.69 12.76
CA THR A 60 -11.87 -23.97 13.31
C THR A 60 -12.09 -24.15 14.80
N THR A 61 -12.21 -23.06 15.58
CA THR A 61 -12.02 -23.19 17.04
C THR A 61 -12.95 -22.40 17.97
N ASN A 62 -14.08 -21.83 17.53
CA ASN A 62 -14.97 -21.01 18.39
C ASN A 62 -14.18 -19.97 19.23
N ARG A 63 -13.12 -19.41 18.63
CA ARG A 63 -12.17 -18.52 19.30
C ARG A 63 -12.67 -17.09 19.32
N THR A 64 -12.22 -16.34 20.33
CA THR A 64 -12.47 -14.90 20.43
C THR A 64 -11.51 -14.12 19.51
N PRO A 65 -11.87 -12.88 19.13
CA PRO A 65 -11.01 -12.03 18.31
C PRO A 65 -9.60 -11.83 18.87
N GLU A 66 -9.44 -11.63 20.18
CA GLU A 66 -8.11 -11.47 20.79
C GLU A 66 -7.21 -12.70 20.61
N VAL A 67 -7.78 -13.91 20.74
CA VAL A 67 -7.02 -15.14 20.53
C VAL A 67 -6.60 -15.26 19.08
N CYS A 68 -7.53 -15.03 18.14
CA CYS A 68 -7.21 -15.10 16.72
C CYS A 68 -6.18 -14.05 16.29
N ALA A 69 -6.34 -12.82 16.76
CA ALA A 69 -5.39 -11.74 16.51
C ALA A 69 -4.02 -12.06 17.10
N GLY A 70 -3.93 -12.59 18.32
CA GLY A 70 -2.66 -12.96 18.95
C GLY A 70 -1.91 -14.06 18.19
N GLN A 71 -2.63 -15.05 17.67
CA GLN A 71 -2.03 -16.10 16.83
C GLN A 71 -1.49 -15.52 15.52
N VAL A 72 -2.26 -14.64 14.87
CA VAL A 72 -1.82 -14.00 13.64
C VAL A 72 -0.66 -13.05 13.90
N ALA A 73 -0.68 -12.27 14.98
CA ALA A 73 0.40 -11.39 15.40
C ALA A 73 1.72 -12.16 15.55
N ALA A 74 1.68 -13.36 16.12
CA ALA A 74 2.87 -14.21 16.25
C ALA A 74 3.40 -14.71 14.89
N ILE A 75 2.52 -14.98 13.91
CA ILE A 75 2.90 -15.40 12.55
C ILE A 75 3.52 -14.24 11.77
N VAL A 76 2.96 -13.04 11.89
CA VAL A 76 3.40 -11.87 11.12
C VAL A 76 4.56 -11.10 11.78
N SER A 77 4.86 -11.39 13.05
CA SER A 77 5.93 -10.72 13.80
C SER A 77 7.29 -10.90 13.11
N GLY A 78 7.84 -9.80 12.59
CA GLY A 78 9.11 -9.80 11.86
C GLY A 78 9.05 -10.41 10.45
N ALA A 79 7.86 -10.80 9.99
CA ALA A 79 7.61 -11.19 8.61
C ALA A 79 7.31 -9.97 7.73
N PHE A 80 7.31 -10.17 6.40
CA PHE A 80 6.93 -9.15 5.41
C PHE A 80 7.75 -7.86 5.43
N ASN A 81 8.98 -7.90 5.95
CA ASN A 81 9.89 -6.77 5.85
C ASN A 81 10.46 -6.72 4.43
N THR A 82 9.99 -5.77 3.63
CA THR A 82 10.37 -5.56 2.23
C THR A 82 10.80 -4.11 2.02
N ASP A 83 11.18 -3.74 0.79
CA ASP A 83 11.49 -2.35 0.43
C ASP A 83 10.26 -1.42 0.59
N VAL A 84 9.05 -1.98 0.55
CA VAL A 84 7.79 -1.25 0.65
C VAL A 84 7.19 -1.35 2.06
N ILE A 85 7.37 -2.48 2.75
CA ILE A 85 6.67 -2.80 4.00
C ILE A 85 7.65 -2.89 5.17
N THR A 86 7.38 -2.13 6.23
CA THR A 86 8.15 -2.17 7.47
C THR A 86 7.63 -3.23 8.42
N SER A 87 6.30 -3.32 8.59
CA SER A 87 5.70 -4.30 9.50
C SER A 87 4.25 -4.59 9.17
N VAL A 88 3.79 -5.76 9.64
CA VAL A 88 2.38 -6.14 9.68
C VAL A 88 2.07 -6.54 11.11
N THR A 89 0.94 -6.06 11.64
CA THR A 89 0.49 -6.35 13.01
C THR A 89 -0.97 -6.75 13.02
N ALA A 90 -1.38 -7.47 14.07
CA ALA A 90 -2.76 -7.88 14.28
C ALA A 90 -3.20 -7.57 15.72
N ALA A 91 -4.39 -7.01 15.89
CA ALA A 91 -5.00 -6.71 17.18
C ALA A 91 -6.47 -7.14 17.18
N GLY A 92 -6.98 -7.65 18.30
CA GLY A 92 -8.36 -8.12 18.41
C GLY A 92 -9.10 -7.36 19.51
N VAL A 93 -10.38 -7.09 19.30
CA VAL A 93 -11.26 -6.46 20.28
C VAL A 93 -12.48 -7.36 20.50
N ASN A 94 -12.58 -7.97 21.68
CA ASN A 94 -13.68 -8.90 21.98
C ASN A 94 -15.04 -8.20 22.06
N ALA A 95 -15.08 -6.97 22.59
CA ALA A 95 -16.33 -6.22 22.75
C ALA A 95 -17.03 -5.94 21.41
N ASP A 96 -16.25 -5.66 20.37
CA ASP A 96 -16.75 -5.32 19.04
C ASP A 96 -16.78 -6.54 18.09
N ASN A 97 -16.27 -7.69 18.56
CA ASN A 97 -16.06 -8.90 17.77
C ASN A 97 -15.19 -8.67 16.52
N THR A 98 -14.17 -7.81 16.62
CA THR A 98 -13.32 -7.39 15.49
C THR A 98 -11.86 -7.81 15.62
N VAL A 99 -11.22 -8.06 14.48
CA VAL A 99 -9.76 -8.18 14.35
C VAL A 99 -9.27 -7.16 13.35
N THR A 100 -8.27 -6.39 13.74
CA THR A 100 -7.63 -5.36 12.93
C THR A 100 -6.27 -5.86 12.47
N ILE A 101 -6.00 -5.78 11.17
CA ILE A 101 -4.68 -5.99 10.57
C ILE A 101 -4.16 -4.63 10.12
N THR A 102 -2.98 -4.26 10.61
CA THR A 102 -2.31 -3.01 10.21
C THR A 102 -1.01 -3.32 9.50
N THR A 103 -0.90 -2.89 8.25
CA THR A 103 0.35 -2.90 7.48
C THR A 103 0.94 -1.49 7.48
N LEU A 104 2.21 -1.37 7.83
CA LEU A 104 2.97 -0.11 7.83
C LEU A 104 4.00 -0.15 6.71
N THR A 105 4.01 0.86 5.84
CA THR A 105 5.01 1.01 4.79
C THR A 105 6.29 1.65 5.29
N THR A 106 7.36 1.58 4.50
CA THR A 106 8.62 2.27 4.77
C THR A 106 8.48 3.79 4.72
N ASP A 107 9.29 4.49 5.52
CA ASP A 107 9.33 5.96 5.56
C ASP A 107 9.93 6.56 4.27
N ASP A 108 10.81 5.84 3.58
CA ASP A 108 11.56 6.37 2.45
C ASP A 108 10.71 6.63 1.21
N ALA A 109 9.91 5.64 0.79
CA ALA A 109 9.11 5.72 -0.45
C ALA A 109 7.65 6.12 -0.20
N PHE A 110 7.15 5.90 1.02
CA PHE A 110 5.74 6.01 1.37
C PHE A 110 5.47 6.81 2.64
N ASN A 111 6.49 7.42 3.27
CA ASN A 111 6.32 8.26 4.45
C ASN A 111 5.54 7.57 5.59
N GLY A 112 5.77 6.27 5.80
CA GLY A 112 5.19 5.55 6.92
C GLY A 112 3.67 5.40 6.84
N VAL A 113 3.12 5.36 5.63
CA VAL A 113 1.68 5.17 5.41
C VAL A 113 1.19 3.83 6.00
N THR A 114 -0.01 3.85 6.58
CA THR A 114 -0.69 2.69 7.15
C THR A 114 -1.86 2.27 6.28
N HIS A 115 -2.01 0.95 6.15
CA HIS A 115 -3.17 0.29 5.55
C HIS A 115 -3.81 -0.61 6.60
N VAL A 116 -5.03 -0.26 7.02
CA VAL A 116 -5.73 -0.90 8.15
C VAL A 116 -6.98 -1.61 7.65
N MET A 117 -6.99 -2.93 7.80
CA MET A 117 -8.13 -3.78 7.48
C MET A 117 -8.80 -4.25 8.77
N VAL A 118 -10.11 -4.07 8.88
CA VAL A 118 -10.91 -4.52 10.02
C VAL A 118 -11.83 -5.65 9.59
N GLY A 119 -11.65 -6.80 10.24
CA GLY A 119 -12.45 -8.00 10.08
C GLY A 119 -13.46 -8.10 11.21
N THR A 120 -14.74 -7.97 10.90
CA THR A 120 -15.82 -8.18 11.89
C THR A 120 -16.28 -9.62 11.81
N ASN A 121 -16.21 -10.35 12.91
CA ASN A 121 -16.74 -11.70 12.97
C ASN A 121 -18.25 -11.66 13.21
N ASN A 122 -18.98 -12.51 12.51
CA ASN A 122 -20.39 -12.78 12.72
C ASN A 122 -20.60 -14.29 12.69
N ASN A 123 -20.52 -14.91 13.87
CA ASN A 123 -20.70 -16.35 14.06
C ASN A 123 -19.82 -17.22 13.15
N GLY A 124 -18.53 -16.89 13.05
CA GLY A 124 -17.55 -17.65 12.26
C GLY A 124 -17.35 -17.18 10.82
N ILE A 125 -18.22 -16.29 10.31
CA ILE A 125 -18.01 -15.58 9.04
C ILE A 125 -17.36 -14.23 9.35
N VAL A 126 -16.24 -13.92 8.71
CA VAL A 126 -15.56 -12.63 8.90
C VAL A 126 -15.78 -11.76 7.67
N THR A 127 -16.24 -10.53 7.88
CA THR A 127 -16.37 -9.52 6.84
C THR A 127 -15.25 -8.49 7.01
N TRP A 128 -14.45 -8.31 5.96
CA TRP A 128 -13.31 -7.40 5.96
C TRP A 128 -13.67 -6.09 5.26
N ALA A 129 -13.31 -4.98 5.88
CA ALA A 129 -13.41 -3.64 5.31
C ALA A 129 -12.12 -2.85 5.59
N LEU A 130 -11.80 -1.91 4.72
CA LEU A 130 -10.77 -0.91 5.00
C LEU A 130 -11.31 0.03 6.07
N ASP A 131 -10.49 0.31 7.09
CA ASP A 131 -10.78 1.40 8.03
C ASP A 131 -10.28 2.71 7.44
N GLU A 132 -11.18 3.45 6.79
CA GLU A 132 -10.89 4.73 6.14
C GLU A 132 -10.45 5.82 7.13
N THR A 133 -10.74 5.66 8.43
CA THR A 133 -10.41 6.67 9.44
C THR A 133 -8.99 6.50 9.96
N THR A 134 -8.55 5.25 10.15
CA THR A 134 -7.21 4.96 10.71
C THR A 134 -6.16 4.66 9.63
N SER A 135 -6.57 4.30 8.42
CA SER A 135 -5.66 4.10 7.28
C SER A 135 -5.19 5.43 6.72
N THR A 136 -3.91 5.76 6.90
CA THR A 136 -3.35 6.99 6.32
C THR A 136 -3.17 6.90 4.80
N CYS A 137 -3.29 5.70 4.22
CA CYS A 137 -3.25 5.52 2.76
C CYS A 137 -4.37 6.24 2.01
N VAL A 138 -5.52 6.51 2.67
CA VAL A 138 -6.65 7.23 2.10
C VAL A 138 -6.30 8.70 1.84
N ALA A 139 -5.71 9.35 2.84
CA ALA A 139 -5.23 10.72 2.70
C ALA A 139 -4.09 10.84 1.68
N ALA A 140 -3.31 9.78 1.49
CA ALA A 140 -2.25 9.69 0.50
C ALA A 140 -2.73 9.32 -0.92
N ALA A 141 -4.02 9.04 -1.11
CA ALA A 141 -4.61 8.57 -2.37
C ALA A 141 -3.92 7.31 -2.95
N LEU A 142 -3.54 6.40 -2.05
CA LEU A 142 -2.94 5.09 -2.36
C LEU A 142 -3.95 3.95 -2.19
N CYS A 143 -4.85 4.14 -1.24
CA CYS A 143 -6.14 3.49 -1.07
C CYS A 143 -7.17 4.63 -0.91
#